data_AF-A0A058YZG3-F1
#
_entry.id   AF-A0A058YZG3-F1
#
_cell.length_a   1.000
_cell.length_b   1.000
_cell.length_c   1.000
_cell.angle_alpha   90.00
_cell.angle_beta   90.00
_cell.angle_gamma   90.00
#
_symmetry.space_group_name_H-M   'P 1'
#
loop_
_entity.id
_entity.type
_entity.pdbx_description
1 polymer ?
#
loop_
_entity_poly.entity_id
_entity_poly.type
_entity_poly.pdbx_seq_one_letter_code
_entity_poly.pdbx_strand_id
1 'polypeptide(L)'
;MSPNRLIHPATARRRRFEIMDGSPVRNETIPVRLFLNSYRLTPTYHDTDKQFSVRYFLNLVLLDQEERRYFKQQEITLWRSLPQDAVVPEATRLAATNHYLAPSGSS
;
A
#
# COMPACT_ATOMS: atom_id res chain seq x y z
N MET A 1 22.52 21.12 23.01
CA MET A 1 22.83 20.32 21.80
C MET A 1 21.73 19.29 21.63
N SER A 2 20.74 19.52 20.76
CA SER A 2 19.75 18.50 20.41
C SER A 2 20.31 17.58 19.33
N PRO A 3 20.30 16.25 19.50
CA PRO A 3 20.79 15.36 18.45
C PRO A 3 19.76 15.31 17.32
N ASN A 4 20.22 15.67 16.12
CA ASN A 4 19.50 15.46 14.86
C ASN A 4 19.11 13.98 14.73
N ARG A 5 17.84 13.66 14.97
CA ARG A 5 17.26 12.35 14.64
C ARG A 5 17.10 12.31 13.13
N LEU A 6 18.12 11.83 12.44
CA LEU A 6 18.01 11.41 11.04
C LEU A 6 16.98 10.27 11.01
N ILE A 7 15.73 10.57 10.68
CA ILE A 7 14.75 9.55 10.33
C ILE A 7 15.17 9.04 8.95
N HIS A 8 15.99 7.99 8.91
CA HIS A 8 16.28 7.32 7.66
C HIS A 8 14.97 6.69 7.14
N PRO A 9 14.49 7.04 5.93
CA PRO A 9 13.40 6.29 5.33
C PRO A 9 13.92 4.92 4.93
N ALA A 10 13.77 3.93 5.81
CA ALA A 10 14.04 2.54 5.48
C ALA A 10 12.96 2.06 4.48
N THR A 11 13.20 2.29 3.19
CA THR A 11 12.32 1.79 2.13
C THR A 11 12.60 0.31 1.92
N ALA A 12 11.82 -0.53 2.59
CA ALA A 12 11.92 -1.99 2.44
C ALA A 12 11.06 -2.47 1.26
N ARG A 13 11.70 -2.90 0.17
CA ARG A 13 11.00 -3.61 -0.92
C ARG A 13 10.65 -5.03 -0.45
N ARG A 14 9.39 -5.26 -0.15
CA ARG A 14 8.97 -6.55 0.41
C ARG A 14 8.81 -7.68 -0.60
N ARG A 15 8.38 -7.39 -1.84
CA ARG A 15 8.34 -8.37 -2.95
C ARG A 15 8.38 -7.70 -4.33
N ARG A 16 8.80 -8.49 -5.33
CA ARG A 16 8.68 -8.22 -6.76
C ARG A 16 7.78 -9.32 -7.34
N PHE A 17 6.82 -8.92 -8.16
CA PHE A 17 6.06 -9.84 -9.00
C PHE A 17 6.42 -9.52 -10.44
N GLU A 18 6.82 -10.55 -11.19
CA GLU A 18 6.95 -10.45 -12.63
C GLU A 18 5.57 -10.71 -13.22
N ILE A 19 5.05 -9.73 -13.96
CA ILE A 19 3.66 -9.73 -14.44
C ILE A 19 3.59 -10.36 -15.83
N MET A 20 4.53 -10.01 -16.71
CA MET A 20 4.57 -10.44 -18.09
C MET A 20 6.02 -10.49 -18.58
N ASP A 21 6.31 -11.43 -19.46
CA ASP A 21 7.51 -11.46 -20.29
C ASP A 21 7.08 -11.26 -21.76
N GLY A 22 7.63 -10.25 -22.43
CA GLY A 22 7.22 -9.82 -23.78
C GLY A 22 6.44 -8.51 -23.84
N SER A 23 6.20 -8.03 -25.07
CA SER A 23 5.52 -6.76 -25.34
C SER A 23 4.01 -6.97 -25.41
N PRO A 24 3.20 -6.26 -24.59
CA PRO A 24 1.76 -6.36 -24.67
C PRO A 24 1.27 -5.80 -26.01
N VAL A 25 0.17 -6.37 -26.52
CA VAL A 25 -0.50 -5.85 -27.72
C VAL A 25 -1.36 -4.64 -27.35
N ARG A 26 -1.53 -3.68 -28.27
CA ARG A 26 -2.41 -2.54 -28.04
C ARG A 26 -3.82 -3.03 -27.66
N ASN A 27 -4.35 -2.50 -26.56
CA ASN A 27 -5.64 -2.86 -25.95
C ASN A 27 -5.68 -4.23 -25.23
N GLU A 28 -4.56 -4.90 -25.04
CA GLU A 28 -4.49 -6.08 -24.17
C GLU A 28 -4.67 -5.69 -22.69
N THR A 29 -5.39 -6.51 -21.94
CA THR A 29 -5.57 -6.35 -20.50
C THR A 29 -4.94 -7.52 -19.77
N ILE A 30 -3.96 -7.22 -18.93
CA ILE A 30 -3.26 -8.23 -18.13
C ILE A 30 -3.88 -8.25 -16.72
N PRO A 31 -4.57 -9.33 -16.32
CA PRO A 31 -5.14 -9.42 -14.98
C PRO A 31 -4.02 -9.61 -13.95
N VAL A 32 -4.07 -8.83 -12.87
CA VAL A 32 -3.10 -8.92 -11.76
C VAL A 32 -3.84 -9.21 -10.46
N ARG A 33 -3.40 -10.23 -9.72
CA ARG A 33 -3.93 -10.58 -8.40
C ARG A 33 -2.80 -10.61 -7.37
N LEU A 34 -2.91 -9.77 -6.34
CA LEU A 34 -1.93 -9.66 -5.26
C LEU A 34 -2.59 -10.09 -3.95
N PHE A 35 -2.12 -11.19 -3.36
CA PHE A 35 -2.59 -11.66 -2.07
C PHE A 35 -1.77 -11.04 -0.94
N LEU A 36 -2.44 -10.28 -0.06
CA LEU A 36 -1.74 -9.58 1.03
C LEU A 36 -1.40 -10.47 2.23
N ASN A 37 -2.12 -11.60 2.41
CA ASN A 37 -1.99 -12.48 3.57
C ASN A 37 -0.60 -13.12 3.72
N SER A 38 0.13 -13.31 2.61
CA SER A 38 1.49 -13.86 2.63
C SER A 38 2.55 -12.85 3.14
N TYR A 39 2.15 -11.62 3.44
CA TYR A 39 3.06 -10.55 3.85
C TYR A 39 2.86 -10.16 5.31
N ARG A 40 3.98 -9.95 6.02
CA ARG A 40 3.99 -9.36 7.36
C ARG A 40 3.74 -7.85 7.29
N LEU A 41 2.54 -7.43 6.90
CA LEU A 41 2.16 -6.02 6.76
C LEU A 41 1.61 -5.47 8.08
N THR A 42 1.74 -4.17 8.25
CA THR A 42 1.03 -3.38 9.26
C THR A 42 0.00 -2.49 8.55
N PRO A 43 -0.95 -1.90 9.29
CA PRO A 43 -1.74 -0.79 8.75
C PRO A 43 -0.84 0.36 8.28
N THR A 44 -1.38 1.20 7.40
CA THR A 44 -0.78 2.49 7.09
C THR A 44 -0.88 3.39 8.32
N TYR A 45 0.22 4.03 8.67
CA TYR A 45 0.31 4.98 9.79
C TYR A 45 0.68 6.35 9.24
N HIS A 46 -0.20 7.33 9.44
CA HIS A 46 0.04 8.72 9.06
C HIS A 46 0.36 9.52 10.32
N ASP A 47 1.54 10.14 10.34
CA ASP A 47 1.97 11.10 11.35
C ASP A 47 1.75 10.63 12.81
N THR A 48 2.15 9.39 13.13
CA THR A 48 2.01 8.83 14.48
C THR A 48 2.88 9.62 15.45
N ASP A 49 2.23 10.44 16.27
CA ASP A 49 2.86 11.30 17.29
C ASP A 49 3.98 12.20 16.72
N LYS A 50 3.89 12.57 15.44
CA LYS A 50 4.95 13.32 14.72
C LYS A 50 6.32 12.64 14.69
N GLN A 51 6.39 11.36 15.06
CA GLN A 51 7.65 10.62 15.14
C GLN A 51 7.91 9.79 13.90
N PHE A 52 6.88 9.20 13.30
CA PHE A 52 7.02 8.35 12.12
C PHE A 52 5.74 8.23 11.31
N SER A 53 5.90 7.79 10.07
CA SER A 53 4.81 7.34 9.21
C SER A 53 5.19 6.02 8.56
N VAL A 54 4.21 5.16 8.32
CA VAL A 54 4.36 3.92 7.55
C VAL A 54 3.41 3.99 6.36
N ARG A 55 3.97 4.12 5.16
CA ARG A 55 3.21 4.25 3.91
C ARG A 55 3.54 3.08 3.00
N TYR A 56 2.54 2.59 2.27
CA TYR A 56 2.66 1.48 1.34
C TYR A 56 2.46 1.98 -0.08
N PHE A 57 3.26 1.49 -1.00
CA PHE A 57 3.17 1.87 -2.41
C PHE A 57 3.21 0.63 -3.29
N LEU A 58 2.35 0.62 -4.30
CA LEU A 58 2.50 -0.25 -5.46
C LEU A 58 3.46 0.44 -6.43
N ASN A 59 4.56 -0.24 -6.74
CA ASN A 59 5.54 0.24 -7.71
C ASN A 59 5.49 -0.64 -8.96
N LEU A 60 4.92 -0.10 -10.03
CA LEU A 60 4.94 -0.72 -11.35
C LEU A 60 6.24 -0.32 -12.05
N VAL A 61 6.98 -1.34 -12.48
CA VAL A 61 8.22 -1.17 -13.24
C VAL A 61 8.03 -1.81 -14.60
N LEU A 62 8.19 -1.02 -15.66
CA LEU A 62 8.20 -1.50 -17.03
C LEU A 62 9.62 -1.44 -17.56
N LEU A 63 10.02 -2.49 -18.27
CA LEU A 63 11.28 -2.60 -18.99
C LEU A 63 10.94 -2.65 -20.47
N ASP A 64 11.68 -1.91 -21.28
CA ASP A 64 11.62 -2.05 -22.74
C ASP A 64 12.80 -2.85 -23.29
N GLN A 65 12.86 -2.97 -24.62
CA GLN A 65 13.89 -3.74 -25.32
C GLN A 65 15.29 -3.11 -25.23
N GLU A 66 15.39 -1.83 -24.90
CA GLU A 66 16.65 -1.10 -24.72
C GLU A 66 17.06 -1.04 -23.23
N GLU A 67 16.48 -1.90 -22.39
CA GLU A 67 16.66 -1.95 -20.93
C GLU A 67 16.28 -0.66 -20.19
N ARG A 68 15.50 0.23 -20.81
CA ARG A 68 15.02 1.46 -20.16
C ARG A 68 13.92 1.11 -19.16
N ARG A 69 13.98 1.76 -18.00
CA ARG A 69 13.07 1.53 -16.88
C ARG A 69 12.07 2.67 -16.75
N TYR A 70 10.79 2.34 -16.85
CA TYR A 70 9.69 3.27 -16.59
C TYR A 70 9.02 2.89 -15.28
N PHE A 71 8.77 3.89 -14.44
CA PHE A 71 8.24 3.69 -13.10
C PHE A 71 6.89 4.39 -12.94
N LYS A 72 5.94 3.70 -12.33
CA LYS A 72 4.71 4.31 -11.83
C LYS A 72 4.47 3.83 -10.41
N GLN A 73 4.43 4.78 -9.49
CA GLN A 73 4.21 4.52 -8.08
C GLN A 73 2.84 5.06 -7.66
N GLN A 74 2.05 4.21 -7.00
CA GLN A 74 0.74 4.56 -6.46
C GLN A 74 0.73 4.23 -4.97
N GLU A 75 0.37 5.18 -4.13
CA GLU A 75 0.16 4.92 -2.70
C GLU A 75 -1.10 4.05 -2.49
N ILE A 76 -1.01 3.14 -1.54
CA ILE A 76 -2.15 2.35 -1.05
C ILE A 76 -2.30 2.51 0.46
N THR A 77 -3.54 2.60 0.90
CA THR A 77 -3.89 2.62 2.31
C THR A 77 -4.25 1.21 2.78
N LEU A 78 -3.55 0.71 3.79
CA LEU A 78 -3.83 -0.58 4.41
C LEU A 78 -4.48 -0.37 5.77
N TRP A 79 -5.56 -1.10 6.04
CA TRP A 79 -6.22 -1.13 7.34
C TRP A 79 -6.35 -2.56 7.85
N ARG A 80 -6.49 -2.68 9.18
CA ARG A 80 -6.77 -3.97 9.82
C ARG A 80 -8.28 -4.17 9.87
N SER A 81 -8.77 -5.17 9.13
CA SER A 81 -10.17 -5.59 9.23
C SER A 81 -10.42 -6.31 10.55
N LEU A 82 -11.66 -6.23 11.04
CA LEU A 82 -12.14 -7.11 12.11
C LEU A 82 -12.20 -8.56 11.60
N PRO A 83 -12.04 -9.56 12.50
CA PRO A 83 -12.27 -10.95 12.16
C PRO A 83 -13.69 -11.13 11.61
N GLN A 84 -13.83 -11.94 10.57
CA GLN A 84 -15.10 -12.12 9.88
C GLN A 84 -16.18 -12.76 10.79
N ASP A 85 -15.74 -13.61 11.73
CA ASP A 85 -16.59 -14.28 12.72
C ASP A 85 -16.73 -13.48 14.03
N ALA A 86 -16.21 -12.26 14.09
CA ALA A 86 -16.41 -11.43 15.26
C ALA A 86 -17.91 -11.14 15.40
N VAL A 87 -18.50 -11.52 16.54
CA VAL A 87 -19.83 -11.06 16.94
C VAL A 87 -19.70 -9.58 17.29
N VAL A 88 -19.76 -8.73 16.27
CA VAL A 88 -19.71 -7.29 16.44
C VAL A 88 -21.14 -6.79 16.68
N PRO A 89 -21.43 -6.09 17.79
CA PRO A 89 -22.73 -5.44 17.99
C PRO A 89 -23.09 -4.58 16.78
N GLU A 90 -24.37 -4.56 16.39
CA GLU A 90 -24.86 -3.88 15.18
C GLU A 90 -24.44 -2.40 15.11
N ALA A 91 -24.39 -1.72 16.27
CA ALA A 91 -23.88 -0.36 16.42
C ALA A 91 -22.41 -0.19 15.93
N THR A 92 -21.57 -1.21 16.11
CA THR A 92 -20.17 -1.20 15.67
C THR A 92 -20.05 -1.57 14.19
N ARG A 93 -20.98 -2.36 13.62
CA ARG A 93 -21.00 -2.66 12.17
C ARG A 93 -21.29 -1.41 11.34
N LEU A 94 -22.24 -0.59 11.76
CA LEU A 94 -22.56 0.69 11.10
C LEU A 94 -21.40 1.69 11.17
N ALA A 95 -20.63 1.68 12.26
CA ALA A 95 -19.39 2.45 12.38
C ALA A 95 -18.23 1.87 11.55
N ALA A 96 -18.13 0.55 11.41
CA ALA A 96 -17.07 -0.09 10.63
C ALA A 96 -17.26 0.04 9.11
N THR A 97 -18.51 0.13 8.63
CA THR A 97 -18.80 0.36 7.21
C THR A 97 -18.52 1.80 6.79
N ASN A 98 -18.54 2.78 7.70
CA ASN A 98 -18.44 4.20 7.38
C ASN A 98 -17.30 4.99 8.07
N HIS A 99 -16.46 4.39 8.94
CA HIS A 99 -15.64 5.20 9.85
C HIS A 99 -14.22 4.73 10.22
N TYR A 100 -13.54 3.96 9.38
CA TYR A 100 -12.06 3.83 9.50
C TYR A 100 -11.33 4.19 8.20
N LEU A 101 -11.19 5.52 8.03
CA LEU A 101 -10.07 6.25 7.40
C LEU A 101 -9.94 6.23 5.86
N ALA A 102 -10.77 7.01 5.17
CA ALA A 102 -10.26 7.86 4.10
C ALA A 102 -9.71 9.14 4.74
N PRO A 103 -8.52 9.65 4.38
CA PRO A 103 -8.10 10.96 4.84
C PRO A 103 -9.10 11.97 4.30
N SER A 104 -9.74 12.70 5.21
CA SER A 104 -10.49 13.91 4.88
C SER A 104 -9.58 14.79 4.03
N GLY A 105 -9.87 14.90 2.75
CA GLY A 105 -9.26 15.89 1.88
C GLY A 105 -9.48 17.27 2.48
N SER A 106 -8.39 17.94 2.83
CA SER A 106 -8.40 19.36 3.13
C SER A 106 -8.73 20.13 1.84
N SER A 107 -9.66 21.07 1.98
CA SER A 107 -10.07 22.08 1.00
C SER A 107 -8.93 22.82 0.31
#